data_AF-X5R029-F1
#
_entry.id   AF-X5R029-F1
#
_cell.length_a   1.000
_cell.length_b   1.000
_cell.length_c   1.000
_cell.angle_alpha   90.00
_cell.angle_beta   90.00
_cell.angle_gamma   90.00
#
_symmetry.space_group_name_H-M   'P 1'
#
loop_
_entity.id
_entity.type
_entity.pdbx_description
1 polymer ?
#
loop_
_entity_poly.entity_id
_entity_poly.type
_entity_poly.pdbx_seq_one_letter_code
_entity_poly.pdbx_strand_id
1 'polypeptide(L)'
;MGTFKHGHTMRLPGGGRVQSPEYRAYTAMKNRCLNHRQDRFKDYAGRGISICKRWLDADGVRSGFECFLADMGPKPSARHSLDREENDGNYDPGNCRWATRSQQARNTRRNRTVNVCGLFFSLPDAVDYFRYAPMTTVRRRIDLGWPDEDAVLTPVGAKPTPKMEVCF
;
A
#
# COMPACT_ATOMS: atom_id res chain seq x y z
N MET A 1 18.60 0.63 33.41
CA MET A 1 17.66 -0.21 32.64
C MET A 1 16.26 0.12 33.11
N GLY A 2 15.49 0.88 32.31
CA GLY A 2 14.12 1.24 32.66
C GLY A 2 13.18 0.09 32.37
N THR A 3 12.44 -0.36 33.37
CA THR A 3 11.49 -1.47 33.29
C THR A 3 10.21 -1.04 32.57
N PHE A 4 9.83 -1.80 31.53
CA PHE A 4 8.63 -1.54 30.72
C PHE A 4 7.37 -1.95 31.49
N LYS A 5 6.75 -1.04 32.24
CA LYS A 5 5.36 -1.21 32.67
C LYS A 5 4.46 -0.52 31.62
N HIS A 6 3.85 -1.35 30.76
CA HIS A 6 2.94 -1.03 29.65
C HIS A 6 3.62 -0.68 28.29
N GLY A 7 4.64 -1.48 27.94
CA GLY A 7 5.03 -1.95 26.60
C GLY A 7 5.36 -0.98 25.45
N HIS A 8 4.53 0.02 25.19
CA HIS A 8 4.57 0.78 23.91
C HIS A 8 4.52 2.29 24.09
N THR A 9 4.66 2.79 25.32
CA THR A 9 4.88 4.19 25.64
C THR A 9 6.03 4.32 26.64
N MET A 10 7.11 4.99 26.25
CA MET A 10 8.22 5.34 27.14
C MET A 10 8.03 6.74 27.72
N ARG A 11 8.37 6.93 28.99
CA ARG A 11 8.50 8.27 29.59
C ARG A 11 9.93 8.77 29.41
N LEU A 12 10.08 9.98 28.88
CA LEU A 12 11.37 10.65 28.74
C LEU A 12 11.74 11.40 30.03
N PRO A 13 13.05 11.60 30.31
CA PRO A 13 13.51 12.60 31.27
C PRO A 13 12.91 13.96 30.89
N GLY A 14 12.23 14.63 31.82
CA GLY A 14 11.48 15.87 31.56
C GLY A 14 9.98 15.71 31.33
N GLY A 15 9.42 14.52 31.55
CA GLY A 15 7.95 14.30 31.61
C GLY A 15 7.27 14.01 30.27
N GLY A 16 8.02 14.04 29.15
CA GLY A 16 7.52 13.65 27.84
C GLY A 16 7.15 12.17 27.74
N ARG A 17 6.24 11.81 26.81
CA ARG A 17 5.89 10.43 26.48
C ARG A 17 6.16 10.15 25.01
N VAL A 18 6.84 9.04 24.71
CA VAL A 18 7.13 8.59 23.35
C VAL A 18 6.48 7.23 23.12
N GLN A 19 5.57 7.18 22.16
CA GLN A 19 4.99 5.92 21.70
C GLN A 19 5.93 5.18 20.76
N SER A 20 5.86 3.85 20.76
CA SER A 20 6.57 3.01 19.79
C SER A 20 6.13 3.33 18.34
N PRO A 21 7.01 3.17 17.35
CA PRO A 21 6.68 3.38 15.94
C PRO A 21 5.47 2.55 15.46
N GLU A 22 5.34 1.32 15.94
CA GLU A 22 4.26 0.39 15.62
C GLU A 22 2.93 0.85 16.22
N TYR A 23 2.94 1.28 17.48
CA TYR A 23 1.74 1.81 18.14
C TYR A 23 1.25 3.11 17.48
N ARG A 24 2.18 3.96 17.02
CA ARG A 24 1.84 5.14 16.21
C ARG A 24 1.20 4.76 14.89
N ALA A 25 1.72 3.74 14.20
CA ALA A 25 1.14 3.26 12.95
C ALA A 25 -0.27 2.67 13.14
N TYR A 26 -0.46 1.85 14.17
CA TYR A 26 -1.76 1.30 14.56
C TYR A 26 -2.77 2.40 14.92
N THR A 27 -2.36 3.41 15.69
CA THR A 27 -3.22 4.54 16.04
C THR A 27 -3.58 5.37 14.80
N ALA A 28 -2.63 5.61 13.91
CA ALA A 28 -2.87 6.32 12.65
C ALA A 28 -3.84 5.55 11.74
N MET A 29 -3.74 4.22 11.66
CA MET A 29 -4.71 3.36 10.97
C MET A 29 -6.11 3.56 11.54
N LYS A 30 -6.29 3.44 12.87
CA LYS A 30 -7.58 3.67 13.54
C LYS A 30 -8.14 5.06 13.24
N ASN A 31 -7.29 6.09 13.29
CA ASN A 31 -7.71 7.46 13.01
C ASN A 31 -8.22 7.63 11.56
N ARG A 32 -7.63 6.94 10.57
CA ARG A 32 -8.09 7.00 9.17
C ARG A 32 -9.47 6.38 8.96
N CYS A 33 -9.77 5.28 9.65
CA CYS A 33 -11.01 4.52 9.43
C CYS A 33 -12.15 4.84 10.42
N LEU A 34 -11.85 5.37 11.62
CA LEU A 34 -12.85 5.53 12.68
C LEU A 34 -13.13 6.99 13.05
N ASN A 35 -12.25 7.91 12.68
CA ASN A 35 -12.41 9.32 13.03
C ASN A 35 -13.09 10.10 11.89
N HIS A 36 -14.41 10.20 11.95
CA HIS A 36 -15.24 10.95 10.99
C HIS A 36 -14.89 12.43 10.89
N ARG A 37 -14.17 13.00 11.86
CA ARG A 37 -13.74 14.41 11.86
C ARG A 37 -12.44 14.65 11.10
N GLN A 38 -11.78 13.59 10.63
CA GLN A 38 -10.55 13.74 9.83
C GLN A 38 -10.90 14.07 8.37
N ASP A 39 -10.23 15.06 7.80
CA ASP A 39 -10.42 15.45 6.39
C ASP A 39 -10.23 14.29 5.41
N ARG A 40 -9.35 13.35 5.76
CA ARG A 40 -9.05 12.16 4.96
C ARG A 40 -10.01 11.00 5.19
N PHE A 41 -11.00 11.11 6.07
CA PHE A 41 -11.96 10.03 6.32
C PHE A 41 -12.61 9.53 5.03
N LYS A 42 -12.98 10.45 4.13
CA LYS A 42 -13.53 10.15 2.80
C LYS A 42 -12.61 9.29 1.93
N ASP A 43 -11.29 9.40 2.11
CA ASP A 43 -10.29 8.66 1.34
C ASP A 43 -10.04 7.25 1.87
N TYR A 44 -10.62 6.92 3.04
CA TYR A 44 -10.50 5.62 3.70
C TYR A 44 -11.88 5.05 3.99
N ALA A 45 -12.44 5.27 5.18
CA ALA A 45 -13.74 4.70 5.55
C ALA A 45 -14.90 5.17 4.67
N GLY A 46 -14.83 6.38 4.10
CA GLY A 46 -15.80 6.81 3.08
C GLY A 46 -15.82 5.95 1.81
N ARG A 47 -14.77 5.16 1.56
CA ARG A 47 -14.70 4.15 0.47
C ARG A 47 -15.10 2.74 0.93
N GLY A 48 -15.53 2.57 2.19
CA GLY A 48 -15.79 1.25 2.76
C GLY A 48 -14.54 0.52 3.29
N ILE A 49 -13.39 1.19 3.37
CA ILE A 49 -12.17 0.60 3.93
C ILE A 49 -12.30 0.49 5.45
N SER A 50 -12.25 -0.74 5.94
CA SER A 50 -12.38 -1.09 7.35
C SER A 50 -11.09 -1.67 7.93
N ILE A 51 -11.10 -1.95 9.23
CA ILE A 51 -10.00 -2.55 9.97
C ILE A 51 -10.42 -3.95 10.39
N CYS A 52 -9.48 -4.91 10.32
CA CYS A 52 -9.64 -6.25 10.84
C CYS A 52 -10.23 -6.20 12.26
N LYS A 53 -11.33 -6.93 12.47
CA LYS A 53 -12.05 -6.95 13.74
C LYS A 53 -11.12 -7.28 14.91
N ARG A 54 -10.23 -8.25 14.72
CA ARG A 54 -9.25 -8.64 15.75
C ARG A 54 -8.32 -7.50 16.15
N TRP A 55 -7.87 -6.71 15.17
CA TRP A 55 -7.04 -5.53 15.44
C TRP A 55 -7.84 -4.43 16.13
N LEU A 56 -9.15 -4.34 15.90
CA LEU A 56 -10.00 -3.34 16.55
C LEU A 56 -10.38 -3.73 17.98
N ASP A 57 -10.82 -4.98 18.17
CA ASP A 57 -11.59 -5.41 19.34
C ASP A 57 -10.81 -6.30 20.32
N ALA A 58 -9.74 -7.02 19.90
CA ALA A 58 -9.06 -8.16 20.56
C ALA A 58 -9.43 -9.55 20.00
N ASP A 59 -8.67 -10.59 20.37
CA ASP A 59 -8.98 -12.01 20.10
C ASP A 59 -9.44 -12.82 21.33
N GLY A 60 -9.80 -12.14 22.41
CA GLY A 60 -10.16 -12.77 23.68
C GLY A 60 -8.96 -13.14 24.57
N VAL A 61 -7.72 -13.05 24.05
CA VAL A 61 -6.49 -13.26 24.82
C VAL A 61 -5.61 -12.01 24.78
N ARG A 62 -5.40 -11.46 23.58
CA ARG A 62 -4.54 -10.30 23.29
C ARG A 62 -5.39 -9.08 23.00
N SER A 63 -4.92 -7.91 23.42
CA SER A 63 -5.48 -6.64 22.98
C SER A 63 -5.38 -6.45 21.46
N GLY A 64 -6.22 -5.60 20.88
CA GLY A 64 -6.20 -5.35 19.43
C GLY A 64 -4.84 -4.88 18.89
N PHE A 65 -4.07 -4.12 19.68
CA PHE A 65 -2.71 -3.73 19.30
C PHE A 65 -1.73 -4.91 19.33
N GLU A 66 -1.83 -5.80 20.33
CA GLU A 66 -0.99 -7.01 20.39
C GLU A 66 -1.31 -7.97 19.25
N CYS A 67 -2.57 -8.08 18.82
CA CYS A 67 -2.93 -8.81 17.62
C CYS A 67 -2.32 -8.17 16.37
N PHE A 68 -2.41 -6.85 16.21
CA PHE A 68 -1.77 -6.12 15.12
C PHE A 68 -0.26 -6.36 15.09
N LEU A 69 0.42 -6.25 16.24
CA LEU A 69 1.86 -6.42 16.33
C LEU A 69 2.28 -7.86 16.04
N ALA A 70 1.50 -8.85 16.48
CA ALA A 70 1.78 -10.25 16.21
C ALA A 70 1.64 -10.60 14.71
N ASP A 71 0.71 -9.97 14.01
CA ASP A 71 0.51 -10.20 12.58
C ASP A 71 1.53 -9.46 11.72
N MET A 72 1.81 -8.19 12.07
CA MET A 72 2.67 -7.32 11.28
C MET A 72 4.15 -7.43 11.62
N GLY A 73 4.47 -7.93 12.81
CA GLY A 73 5.82 -7.90 13.37
C GLY A 73 6.36 -6.48 13.64
N PRO A 74 7.60 -6.38 14.13
CA PRO A 74 8.25 -5.10 14.37
C PRO A 74 8.48 -4.35 13.05
N LYS A 75 8.39 -3.02 13.10
CA LYS A 75 8.66 -2.17 11.93
C LYS A 75 10.13 -2.32 11.53
N PRO A 76 10.46 -2.74 10.30
CA PRO A 76 11.84 -3.10 9.93
C PRO A 76 12.85 -1.96 10.04
N SER A 77 12.42 -0.72 9.76
CA SER A 77 13.26 0.47 9.94
C SER A 77 12.42 1.73 9.99
N ALA A 78 13.00 2.85 10.44
CA ALA A 78 12.32 4.14 10.50
C ALA A 78 11.72 4.59 9.15
N ARG A 79 12.28 4.13 8.02
CA ARG A 79 11.86 4.45 6.65
C ARG A 79 10.57 3.74 6.20
N HIS A 80 10.09 2.77 6.98
CA HIS A 80 8.87 2.04 6.68
C HIS A 80 7.65 2.69 7.31
N SER A 81 6.50 2.52 6.70
CA SER A 81 5.20 2.89 7.25
C SER A 81 4.18 1.83 6.85
N LEU A 82 3.10 1.73 7.65
CA LEU A 82 2.02 0.81 7.35
C LEU A 82 1.38 1.19 6.01
N ASP A 83 1.31 0.22 5.12
CA ASP A 83 0.73 0.30 3.79
C ASP A 83 -0.28 -0.83 3.60
N ARG A 84 -1.19 -0.65 2.63
CA ARG A 84 -2.06 -1.73 2.14
C ARG A 84 -1.51 -2.16 0.79
N GLU A 85 -1.44 -3.45 0.47
CA GLU A 85 -0.95 -3.93 -0.82
C GLU A 85 -1.99 -3.69 -1.91
N GLU A 86 -3.22 -4.13 -1.68
CA GLU A 86 -4.40 -3.70 -2.41
C GLU A 86 -4.90 -2.39 -1.81
N ASN A 87 -4.72 -1.29 -2.55
CA ASN A 87 -5.03 0.05 -2.07
C ASN A 87 -6.55 0.27 -1.84
N ASP A 88 -7.41 -0.52 -2.46
CA ASP A 88 -8.85 -0.50 -2.23
C ASP A 88 -9.30 -1.50 -1.15
N GLY A 89 -8.41 -2.40 -0.70
CA GLY A 89 -8.70 -3.42 0.31
C GLY A 89 -8.67 -2.92 1.76
N ASN A 90 -8.99 -3.79 2.72
CA ASN A 90 -9.07 -3.42 4.14
C ASN A 90 -7.69 -3.35 4.82
N TYR A 91 -7.67 -2.87 6.06
CA TYR A 91 -6.51 -3.04 6.94
C TYR A 91 -6.61 -4.40 7.64
N ASP A 92 -5.88 -5.40 7.14
CA ASP A 92 -5.86 -6.76 7.68
C ASP A 92 -4.50 -7.43 7.40
N PRO A 93 -4.18 -8.56 8.06
CA PRO A 93 -2.89 -9.24 7.90
C PRO A 93 -2.58 -9.67 6.46
N GLY A 94 -3.60 -9.98 5.65
CA GLY A 94 -3.42 -10.42 4.27
C GLY A 94 -3.24 -9.27 3.29
N ASN A 95 -3.65 -8.06 3.66
CA ASN A 95 -3.53 -6.87 2.83
C ASN A 95 -2.55 -5.82 3.36
N CYS A 96 -2.00 -5.95 4.56
CA CYS A 96 -1.09 -4.96 5.13
C CYS A 96 0.37 -5.37 5.06
N ARG A 97 1.24 -4.38 4.83
CA ARG A 97 2.69 -4.55 4.90
C ARG A 97 3.39 -3.32 5.48
N TRP A 98 4.62 -3.52 5.94
CA TRP A 98 5.56 -2.42 6.13
C TRP A 98 6.16 -2.05 4.78
N ALA A 99 5.89 -0.83 4.30
CA ALA A 99 6.40 -0.36 3.01
C ALA A 99 7.20 0.93 3.15
N THR A 100 8.19 1.08 2.29
CA THR A 100 8.96 2.32 2.13
C THR A 100 8.14 3.38 1.37
N ARG A 101 8.58 4.64 1.45
CA ARG A 101 7.94 5.75 0.72
C ARG A 101 7.84 5.50 -0.80
N SER A 102 8.85 4.86 -1.40
CA SER A 102 8.84 4.54 -2.83
C SER A 102 7.81 3.47 -3.17
N GLN A 103 7.68 2.42 -2.35
CA GLN A 103 6.64 1.40 -2.50
C GLN A 103 5.23 2.00 -2.36
N GLN A 104 4.98 2.82 -1.34
CA GLN A 104 3.68 3.50 -1.18
C GLN A 104 3.36 4.46 -2.34
N ALA A 105 4.39 5.14 -2.88
CA ALA A 105 4.21 6.03 -4.02
C ALA A 105 3.87 5.29 -5.31
N ARG A 106 4.27 4.01 -5.43
CA ARG A 106 3.84 3.13 -6.53
C ARG A 106 2.42 2.63 -6.33
N ASN A 107 2.01 2.38 -5.08
CA ASN A 107 0.67 1.95 -4.75
C ASN A 107 -0.33 3.10 -4.51
N THR A 108 -0.34 4.10 -5.39
CA THR A 108 -1.27 5.22 -5.31
C THR A 108 -2.23 5.18 -6.50
N ARG A 109 -3.51 5.50 -6.25
CA ARG A 109 -4.54 5.66 -7.30
C ARG A 109 -4.21 6.71 -8.35
N ARG A 110 -3.23 7.57 -8.09
CA ARG A 110 -2.75 8.57 -9.05
C ARG A 110 -1.92 7.95 -10.18
N ASN A 111 -1.41 6.74 -9.99
CA ASN A 111 -0.68 6.05 -11.04
C ASN A 111 -1.67 5.50 -12.07
N ARG A 112 -1.30 5.62 -13.35
CA ARG A 112 -2.06 5.02 -14.44
C ARG A 112 -2.05 3.51 -14.29
N THR A 113 -3.22 2.89 -14.24
CA THR A 113 -3.36 1.44 -14.33
C THR A 113 -3.31 1.03 -15.80
N VAL A 114 -2.66 -0.10 -16.09
CA VAL A 114 -2.58 -0.70 -17.41
C VAL A 114 -3.04 -2.15 -17.38
N ASN A 115 -3.76 -2.58 -18.41
CA ASN A 115 -4.12 -3.99 -18.60
C ASN A 115 -3.08 -4.66 -19.51
N VAL A 116 -2.37 -5.66 -18.99
CA VAL A 116 -1.39 -6.46 -19.73
C VAL A 116 -1.71 -7.93 -19.49
N CYS A 117 -1.95 -8.69 -20.57
CA CYS A 117 -2.34 -10.09 -20.51
C CYS A 117 -3.56 -10.41 -19.62
N GLY A 118 -4.53 -9.50 -19.55
CA GLY A 118 -5.74 -9.65 -18.71
C GLY A 118 -5.55 -9.31 -17.23
N LEU A 119 -4.35 -8.88 -16.83
CA LEU A 119 -4.03 -8.47 -15.47
C LEU A 119 -3.82 -6.96 -15.40
N PHE A 120 -4.28 -6.36 -14.29
CA PHE A 120 -4.14 -4.93 -14.05
C PHE A 120 -2.87 -4.66 -13.23
N PHE A 121 -2.01 -3.79 -13.75
CA PHE A 121 -0.79 -3.34 -13.08
C PHE A 121 -0.82 -1.82 -12.93
N SER A 122 -0.13 -1.29 -11.92
CA SER A 122 0.31 0.11 -12.01
C SER A 122 1.32 0.21 -13.15
N LEU A 123 1.33 1.34 -13.89
CA LEU A 123 2.26 1.54 -14.99
C LEU A 123 3.74 1.34 -14.56
N PRO A 124 4.21 1.85 -13.40
CA PRO A 124 5.54 1.53 -12.88
C PRO A 124 5.80 0.04 -12.67
N ASP A 125 4.83 -0.68 -12.12
CA ASP A 125 5.01 -2.11 -11.85
C ASP A 125 5.00 -2.92 -13.14
N ALA A 126 4.17 -2.57 -14.13
CA ALA A 126 4.18 -3.19 -15.44
C ALA A 126 5.55 -3.03 -16.12
N VAL A 127 6.09 -1.81 -16.13
CA VAL A 127 7.41 -1.52 -16.73
C VAL A 127 8.52 -2.31 -16.02
N ASP A 128 8.52 -2.33 -14.69
CA ASP A 128 9.53 -3.04 -13.90
C ASP A 128 9.43 -4.57 -14.00
N TYR A 129 8.21 -5.10 -14.21
CA TYR A 129 7.96 -6.53 -14.34
C TYR A 129 8.36 -7.05 -15.74
N PHE A 130 7.85 -6.42 -16.80
CA PHE A 130 8.03 -6.92 -18.17
C PHE A 130 9.34 -6.47 -18.82
N ARG A 131 9.84 -5.26 -18.50
CA ARG A 131 11.15 -4.74 -18.91
C ARG A 131 11.44 -4.70 -20.43
N TYR A 132 10.44 -4.81 -21.31
CA TYR A 132 10.64 -4.68 -22.75
C TYR A 132 10.96 -3.26 -23.22
N ALA A 133 10.47 -2.25 -22.50
CA ALA A 133 10.76 -0.86 -22.79
C ALA A 133 10.84 -0.01 -21.51
N PRO A 134 11.66 1.05 -21.49
CA PRO A 134 11.77 1.93 -20.34
C PRO A 134 10.49 2.77 -20.17
N MET A 135 10.24 3.22 -18.94
CA MET A 135 9.07 4.03 -18.55
C MET A 135 8.78 5.19 -19.51
N THR A 136 9.82 5.91 -19.93
CA THR A 136 9.71 7.05 -20.85
C THR A 136 9.14 6.64 -22.21
N THR A 137 9.53 5.47 -22.72
CA THR A 137 9.04 4.94 -23.99
C THR A 137 7.61 4.45 -23.86
N VAL A 138 7.31 3.67 -22.81
CA VAL A 138 5.96 3.15 -22.58
C VAL A 138 4.96 4.28 -22.40
N ARG A 139 5.30 5.31 -21.62
CA ARG A 139 4.46 6.51 -21.45
C ARG A 139 4.21 7.22 -22.77
N ARG A 140 5.25 7.43 -23.59
CA ARG A 140 5.08 8.04 -24.92
C ARG A 140 4.14 7.21 -25.81
N ARG A 141 4.24 5.88 -25.80
CA ARG A 141 3.35 5.01 -26.58
C ARG A 141 1.89 5.14 -26.16
N ILE A 142 1.67 5.17 -24.85
CA ILE A 142 0.35 5.42 -24.26
C ILE A 142 -0.19 6.79 -24.69
N ASP A 143 0.62 7.84 -24.62
CA ASP A 143 0.23 9.20 -25.02
C ASP A 143 -0.08 9.27 -26.53
N LEU A 144 0.53 8.39 -27.32
CA LEU A 144 0.24 8.18 -28.75
C LEU A 144 -0.95 7.23 -29.00
N GLY A 145 -1.66 6.80 -27.95
CA GLY A 145 -2.87 5.98 -28.07
C GLY A 145 -2.63 4.48 -28.28
N TRP A 146 -1.42 3.98 -28.01
CA TRP A 146 -1.18 2.54 -28.11
C TRP A 146 -2.01 1.77 -27.06
N PRO A 147 -2.50 0.57 -27.39
CA PRO A 147 -3.06 -0.34 -26.39
C PRO A 147 -2.06 -0.59 -25.27
N ASP A 148 -2.54 -0.70 -24.04
CA ASP A 148 -1.70 -0.84 -22.84
C ASP A 148 -0.70 -2.00 -22.95
N GLU A 149 -1.18 -3.16 -23.39
CA GLU A 149 -0.37 -4.35 -23.62
C GLU A 149 0.74 -4.10 -24.64
N ASP A 150 0.42 -3.52 -25.80
CA ASP A 150 1.41 -3.21 -26.84
C ASP A 150 2.41 -2.16 -26.36
N ALA A 151 1.93 -1.15 -25.61
CA ALA A 151 2.76 -0.10 -25.07
C ALA A 151 3.84 -0.65 -24.15
N VAL A 152 3.48 -1.63 -23.31
CA VAL A 152 4.36 -2.26 -22.31
C VAL A 152 5.25 -3.34 -22.93
N LEU A 153 4.70 -4.21 -23.77
CA LEU A 153 5.37 -5.44 -24.24
C LEU A 153 6.20 -5.26 -25.52
N THR A 154 6.02 -4.18 -26.27
CA THR A 154 6.82 -3.96 -27.49
C THR A 154 8.25 -3.54 -27.14
N PRO A 155 9.31 -4.24 -27.62
CA PRO A 155 10.70 -3.80 -27.40
C PRO A 155 10.99 -2.41 -27.99
N VAL A 156 12.02 -1.72 -27.49
CA VAL A 156 12.49 -0.46 -28.09
C VAL A 156 12.95 -0.70 -29.53
N GLY A 157 12.52 0.16 -30.46
CA GLY A 157 12.85 0.03 -31.89
C GLY A 157 11.91 -0.89 -32.70
N ALA A 158 11.03 -1.63 -32.02
CA ALA A 158 9.99 -2.42 -32.70
C ALA A 158 8.68 -1.63 -32.89
N LYS A 159 7.92 -2.01 -33.92
CA LYS A 159 6.55 -1.53 -34.15
C LYS A 159 5.56 -2.44 -33.40
N PRO A 160 4.39 -1.92 -33.00
CA PRO A 160 3.37 -2.77 -32.41
C PRO A 160 2.87 -3.73 -33.48
N THR A 161 2.78 -5.01 -33.15
CA THR A 161 2.08 -5.96 -34.01
C THR A 161 0.59 -5.61 -33.99
N PRO A 162 -0.07 -5.46 -35.15
CA PRO A 162 -1.52 -5.34 -35.16
C PRO A 162 -2.10 -6.54 -34.42
N LYS A 163 -3.04 -6.30 -33.49
CA LYS A 163 -3.78 -7.40 -32.88
C LYS A 163 -4.39 -8.20 -34.04
N MET A 164 -4.10 -9.49 -34.10
CA MET A 164 -4.87 -10.42 -34.91
C MET A 164 -6.32 -10.24 -34.47
N GLU A 165 -7.16 -9.66 -35.32
CA GLU A 165 -8.60 -9.74 -35.15
C GLU A 165 -8.93 -11.23 -35.12
N VAL A 166 -9.12 -11.77 -33.92
CA VAL A 166 -9.77 -13.06 -33.78
C VAL A 166 -11.23 -12.77 -34.07
N CYS A 167 -11.59 -12.85 -35.35
CA CYS A 167 -12.97 -12.92 -35.78
C CYS A 167 -13.60 -14.11 -35.03
N PHE A 168 -14.53 -13.81 -34.13
CA PHE A 168 -15.51 -14.78 -33.66
C PHE A 168 -16.77 -14.65 -34.51
#